data_AF-A0A2D5ER20-F1
#
_entry.id   AF-A0A2D5ER20-F1
#
_cell.length_a   1.000
_cell.length_b   1.000
_cell.length_c   1.000
_cell.angle_alpha   90.00
_cell.angle_beta   90.00
_cell.angle_gamma   90.00
#
_symmetry.space_group_name_H-M   'P 1'
#
loop_
_entity.id
_entity.type
_entity.pdbx_description
1 polymer ?
#
loop_
_entity_poly.entity_id
_entity_poly.type
_entity_poly.pdbx_seq_one_letter_code
_entity_poly.pdbx_strand_id
1 'polypeptide(L)'
;MRPPRPILALAATLTALALGCTDLSEYALNEGEVYRGAVLGTRDPDCESGGACSFIRRGFAAETELDLDFVPEGLASNPGTLSTRGEPCAPTFEDEPLLPIAPLAHDALSELDFPGGDRVRNLVYALRPSRGPLAGRDAMAFISLMRDGDVEVRILAGSGTSDCDPEACPALATGQCDFFGVFRLGREEL
;
A
#
# COMPACT_ATOMS: atom_id res chain seq x y z
N MET A 1 7.84 -75.68 -22.12
CA MET A 1 6.73 -74.72 -21.94
C MET A 1 7.24 -73.56 -21.10
N ARG A 2 7.31 -72.35 -21.67
CA ARG A 2 7.72 -71.10 -20.98
C ARG A 2 6.46 -70.29 -20.65
N PRO A 3 6.23 -69.85 -19.41
CA PRO A 3 5.33 -68.75 -19.14
C PRO A 3 6.07 -67.38 -19.21
N PRO A 4 5.35 -66.28 -19.50
CA PRO A 4 5.93 -65.01 -19.94
C PRO A 4 6.28 -64.07 -18.77
N ARG A 5 7.22 -63.16 -19.02
CA ARG A 5 7.57 -62.03 -18.14
C ARG A 5 6.69 -60.80 -18.46
N PRO A 6 6.06 -60.15 -17.47
CA PRO A 6 5.67 -58.74 -17.56
C PRO A 6 6.74 -57.87 -16.85
N ILE A 7 7.56 -57.12 -17.59
CA ILE A 7 7.39 -55.71 -18.00
C ILE A 7 7.40 -54.75 -16.81
N LEU A 8 8.45 -53.92 -16.79
CA LEU A 8 8.67 -52.77 -15.92
C LEU A 8 7.41 -51.90 -15.77
N ALA A 9 7.09 -51.53 -14.53
CA ALA A 9 6.37 -50.29 -14.25
C ALA A 9 7.30 -49.42 -13.40
N LEU A 10 8.14 -48.63 -14.09
CA LEU A 10 8.89 -47.53 -13.52
C LEU A 10 7.88 -46.40 -13.27
N ALA A 11 7.25 -46.39 -12.09
CA ALA A 11 6.40 -45.28 -11.67
C ALA A 11 7.32 -44.12 -11.26
N ALA A 12 7.69 -43.29 -12.23
CA ALA A 12 8.30 -41.99 -11.98
C ALA A 12 7.23 -41.08 -11.37
N THR A 13 7.23 -40.98 -10.03
CA THR A 13 6.43 -40.00 -9.30
C THR A 13 7.02 -38.63 -9.59
N LEU A 14 6.45 -37.95 -10.59
CA LEU A 14 6.72 -36.55 -10.88
C LEU A 14 6.05 -35.74 -9.76
N THR A 15 6.72 -35.62 -8.62
CA THR A 15 6.28 -34.75 -7.53
C THR A 15 6.45 -33.32 -8.03
N ALA A 16 5.33 -32.72 -8.44
CA ALA A 16 5.25 -31.36 -8.88
C ALA A 16 5.84 -30.43 -7.81
N LEU A 17 6.99 -29.83 -8.14
CA LEU A 17 7.48 -28.62 -7.49
C LEU A 17 6.50 -27.49 -7.83
N ALA A 18 5.39 -27.43 -7.10
CA ALA A 18 4.62 -26.19 -6.98
C ALA A 18 5.46 -25.23 -6.14
N LEU A 19 6.43 -24.59 -6.79
CA LEU A 19 7.04 -23.37 -6.29
C LEU A 19 5.88 -22.39 -6.08
N GLY A 20 5.70 -21.97 -4.83
CA GLY A 20 4.59 -21.14 -4.37
C GLY A 20 4.55 -19.77 -5.04
N CYS A 21 4.02 -19.72 -6.26
CA CYS A 21 3.40 -18.51 -6.77
C CYS A 21 2.20 -18.24 -5.87
N THR A 22 2.35 -17.35 -4.89
CA THR A 22 1.20 -16.78 -4.19
C THR A 22 0.39 -16.05 -5.25
N ASP A 23 -0.73 -16.63 -5.63
CA ASP A 23 -1.66 -16.03 -6.58
C ASP A 23 -2.24 -14.78 -5.93
N LEU A 24 -1.96 -13.61 -6.51
CA LEU A 24 -2.48 -12.32 -6.06
C LEU A 24 -3.63 -11.82 -6.95
N SER A 25 -4.11 -12.65 -7.88
CA SER A 25 -5.25 -12.30 -8.73
C SER A 25 -6.51 -11.98 -7.93
N GLU A 26 -6.64 -12.51 -6.70
CA GLU A 26 -7.73 -12.18 -5.79
C GLU A 26 -7.74 -10.71 -5.34
N TYR A 27 -6.66 -9.96 -5.58
CA TYR A 27 -6.55 -8.53 -5.31
C TYR A 27 -6.68 -7.66 -6.57
N ALA A 28 -6.81 -8.25 -7.76
CA ALA A 28 -7.03 -7.50 -8.99
C ALA A 28 -8.34 -6.71 -8.93
N LEU A 29 -8.35 -5.54 -9.58
CA LEU A 29 -9.53 -4.71 -9.77
C LEU A 29 -10.19 -5.07 -11.10
N ASN A 30 -11.53 -5.01 -11.15
CA ASN A 30 -12.26 -5.05 -12.41
C ASN A 30 -12.20 -3.69 -13.12
N GLU A 31 -12.63 -3.66 -14.38
CA GLU A 31 -12.80 -2.39 -15.11
C GLU A 31 -13.81 -1.49 -14.38
N GLY A 32 -13.38 -0.28 -14.02
CA GLY A 32 -14.21 0.66 -13.27
C GLY A 32 -14.19 0.46 -11.75
N GLU A 33 -13.34 -0.40 -11.20
CA GLU A 33 -13.14 -0.52 -9.75
C GLU A 33 -11.87 0.21 -9.27
N VAL A 34 -11.88 0.60 -7.99
CA VAL A 34 -10.74 1.17 -7.28
C VAL A 34 -10.72 0.66 -5.83
N TYR A 35 -9.53 0.57 -5.21
CA TYR A 35 -9.47 0.45 -3.75
C TYR A 35 -9.57 1.83 -3.12
N ARG A 36 -10.51 2.02 -2.20
CA ARG A 36 -10.84 3.33 -1.64
C ARG A 36 -11.14 3.27 -0.15
N GLY A 37 -10.74 4.31 0.57
CA GLY A 37 -11.06 4.45 1.99
C GLY A 37 -10.44 5.68 2.65
N ALA A 38 -11.01 6.07 3.79
CA ALA A 38 -10.56 7.21 4.57
C ALA A 38 -9.31 6.90 5.42
N VAL A 39 -8.55 7.96 5.73
CA VAL A 39 -7.45 7.90 6.68
C VAL A 39 -7.97 7.54 8.08
N LEU A 40 -7.25 6.65 8.77
CA LEU A 40 -7.58 6.27 10.13
C LEU A 40 -7.20 7.38 11.14
N GLY A 41 -7.82 7.34 12.31
CA GLY A 41 -7.53 8.29 13.41
C GLY A 41 -8.39 9.57 13.41
N THR A 42 -9.62 9.49 12.89
CA THR A 42 -10.59 10.60 12.84
C THR A 42 -11.27 10.96 14.16
N ARG A 43 -11.17 10.10 15.18
CA ARG A 43 -11.84 10.31 16.47
C ARG A 43 -10.84 10.17 17.62
N ASP A 44 -10.25 11.29 18.02
CA ASP A 44 -9.67 11.43 19.35
C ASP A 44 -10.48 12.51 20.10
N PRO A 45 -11.38 12.11 21.03
CA PRO A 45 -12.21 13.05 21.77
C PRO A 45 -11.42 13.90 22.78
N ASP A 46 -10.15 13.54 23.06
CA ASP A 46 -9.28 14.21 24.03
C ASP A 46 -8.32 15.22 23.36
N CYS A 47 -8.60 15.60 22.11
CA CYS A 47 -7.90 16.67 21.40
C CYS A 47 -8.14 18.04 22.05
N GLU A 48 -7.34 18.37 23.06
CA GLU A 48 -7.13 19.76 23.43
C GLU A 48 -6.41 20.49 22.27
N SER A 49 -6.91 21.67 21.92
CA SER A 49 -6.40 22.47 20.81
C SER A 49 -4.88 22.68 20.94
N GLY A 50 -4.09 22.04 20.06
CA GLY A 50 -2.63 22.19 20.00
C GLY A 50 -1.79 20.92 20.16
N GLY A 51 -2.41 19.74 20.30
CA GLY A 51 -1.72 18.43 20.28
C GLY A 51 -1.94 17.62 18.99
N ALA A 52 -1.06 16.65 18.73
CA ALA A 52 -1.20 15.69 17.63
C ALA A 52 -2.41 14.78 17.88
N CYS A 53 -3.53 15.10 17.23
CA CYS A 53 -4.83 14.45 17.42
C CYS A 53 -4.92 12.97 17.02
N SER A 54 -3.83 12.38 16.57
CA SER A 54 -3.76 10.98 16.17
C SER A 54 -2.30 10.58 16.06
N PHE A 55 -1.86 9.58 16.82
CA PHE A 55 -0.52 9.02 16.63
C PHE A 55 -0.37 8.31 15.28
N ILE A 56 -1.50 7.98 14.61
CA ILE A 56 -1.54 7.30 13.32
C ILE A 56 -1.84 8.21 12.12
N ARG A 57 -1.96 9.52 12.34
CA ARG A 57 -2.23 10.50 11.28
C ARG A 57 -1.51 11.82 11.53
N ARG A 58 -0.69 12.24 10.56
CA ARG A 58 0.00 13.54 10.50
C ARG A 58 0.01 14.05 9.05
N GLY A 59 -0.15 15.35 8.88
CA GLY A 59 -0.18 16.00 7.55
C GLY A 59 -1.46 15.75 6.72
N PHE A 60 -2.19 14.66 6.99
CA PHE A 60 -3.49 14.38 6.37
C PHE A 60 -4.66 14.95 7.20
N ALA A 61 -5.65 15.52 6.51
CA ALA A 61 -6.91 15.95 7.13
C ALA A 61 -7.75 14.74 7.55
N ALA A 62 -8.73 14.94 8.42
CA ALA A 62 -9.49 13.82 8.97
C ALA A 62 -10.29 13.02 7.94
N GLU A 63 -10.85 13.71 6.95
CA GLU A 63 -11.68 13.10 5.91
C GLU A 63 -10.88 12.85 4.61
N THR A 64 -9.55 12.82 4.68
CA THR A 64 -8.74 12.48 3.51
C THR A 64 -9.00 11.03 3.13
N GLU A 65 -9.43 10.82 1.89
CA GLU A 65 -9.57 9.51 1.28
C GLU A 65 -8.41 9.23 0.34
N LEU A 66 -8.01 7.97 0.28
CA LEU A 66 -7.00 7.47 -0.63
C LEU A 66 -7.66 6.50 -1.60
N ASP A 67 -7.35 6.69 -2.88
CA ASP A 67 -7.61 5.76 -3.96
C ASP A 67 -6.31 5.05 -4.35
N LEU A 68 -6.41 3.75 -4.53
CA LEU A 68 -5.36 2.89 -5.05
C LEU A 68 -5.90 2.15 -6.27
N ASP A 69 -5.34 2.47 -7.43
CA ASP A 69 -5.40 1.61 -8.61
C ASP A 69 -4.27 0.60 -8.47
N PHE A 70 -4.58 -0.69 -8.39
CA PHE A 70 -3.61 -1.75 -8.07
C PHE A 70 -3.54 -2.81 -9.18
N VAL A 71 -2.32 -3.09 -9.64
CA VAL A 71 -2.03 -4.05 -10.70
C VAL A 71 -1.15 -5.19 -10.15
N PRO A 72 -1.74 -6.28 -9.61
CA PRO A 72 -0.99 -7.34 -8.95
C PRO A 72 -0.06 -8.14 -9.88
N GLU A 73 -0.31 -8.15 -11.18
CA GLU A 73 0.58 -8.77 -12.18
C GLU A 73 1.80 -7.87 -12.50
N GLY A 74 1.72 -6.59 -12.14
CA GLY A 74 2.68 -5.54 -12.48
C GLY A 74 3.64 -5.16 -11.35
N LEU A 75 3.72 -5.90 -10.24
CA LEU A 75 4.42 -5.45 -9.02
C LEU A 75 5.87 -4.97 -9.21
N ALA A 76 6.59 -5.53 -10.19
CA ALA A 76 7.99 -5.19 -10.45
C ALA A 76 8.17 -4.09 -11.52
N SER A 77 7.12 -3.70 -12.23
CA SER A 77 7.19 -2.78 -13.38
C SER A 77 6.19 -1.63 -13.29
N ASN A 78 4.91 -1.95 -13.15
CA ASN A 78 3.82 -1.00 -13.00
C ASN A 78 2.80 -1.53 -11.97
N PRO A 79 3.07 -1.36 -10.66
CA PRO A 79 2.18 -1.83 -9.59
C PRO A 79 0.88 -1.03 -9.46
N GLY A 80 0.78 0.15 -10.09
CA GLY A 80 -0.40 1.01 -10.05
C GLY A 80 -0.12 2.43 -9.55
N THR A 81 -1.16 3.14 -9.13
CA THR A 81 -1.10 4.57 -8.74
C THR A 81 -1.87 4.85 -7.46
N LEU A 82 -1.54 5.99 -6.83
CA LEU A 82 -2.26 6.54 -5.69
C LEU A 82 -2.83 7.93 -6.01
N SER A 83 -4.06 8.17 -5.59
CA SER A 83 -4.71 9.48 -5.66
C SER A 83 -5.36 9.79 -4.31
N THR A 84 -5.38 11.05 -3.89
CA THR A 84 -6.11 11.44 -2.67
C THR A 84 -7.15 12.51 -2.95
N ARG A 85 -8.16 12.57 -2.07
CA ARG A 85 -9.19 13.60 -2.10
C ARG A 85 -9.71 13.90 -0.70
N GLY A 86 -10.51 14.97 -0.61
CA GLY A 86 -11.11 15.42 0.64
C GLY A 86 -10.19 16.32 1.47
N GLU A 87 -8.93 16.53 1.05
CA GLU A 87 -8.06 17.52 1.67
C GLU A 87 -8.54 18.96 1.42
N PRO A 88 -8.41 19.86 2.41
CA PRO A 88 -8.87 21.25 2.30
C PRO A 88 -7.99 22.11 1.39
N CYS A 89 -6.72 21.73 1.20
CA CYS A 89 -5.73 22.56 0.51
C CYS A 89 -5.54 22.17 -0.96
N ALA A 90 -5.20 20.91 -1.18
CA ALA A 90 -5.02 20.28 -2.49
C ALA A 90 -4.82 18.77 -2.25
N PRO A 91 -5.07 17.92 -3.26
CA PRO A 91 -4.68 16.53 -3.22
C PRO A 91 -3.18 16.37 -2.89
N THR A 92 -2.89 15.47 -1.97
CA THR A 92 -1.54 15.01 -1.66
C THR A 92 -0.95 14.22 -2.82
N PHE A 93 -1.77 13.38 -3.47
CA PHE A 93 -1.39 12.58 -4.63
C PHE A 93 -2.42 12.77 -5.76
N GLU A 94 -1.92 12.88 -6.99
CA GLU A 94 -2.72 12.94 -8.23
C GLU A 94 -2.14 11.92 -9.21
N ASP A 95 -2.72 10.73 -9.27
CA ASP A 95 -2.27 9.59 -10.08
C ASP A 95 -0.78 9.28 -9.87
N GLU A 96 -0.32 9.35 -8.63
CA GLU A 96 1.08 9.21 -8.27
C GLU A 96 1.52 7.74 -8.44
N PRO A 97 2.49 7.44 -9.31
CA PRO A 97 2.89 6.07 -9.58
C PRO A 97 3.60 5.44 -8.38
N LEU A 98 3.23 4.20 -8.08
CA LEU A 98 3.96 3.34 -7.16
C LEU A 98 5.27 2.89 -7.84
N LEU A 99 6.41 3.26 -7.28
CA LEU A 99 7.72 2.96 -7.85
C LEU A 99 8.35 1.74 -7.16
N PRO A 100 8.54 0.61 -7.88
CA PRO A 100 9.23 -0.56 -7.34
C PRO A 100 10.66 -0.22 -6.88
N ILE A 101 11.02 -0.64 -5.68
CA ILE A 101 12.39 -0.52 -5.17
C ILE A 101 13.10 -1.83 -5.47
N ALA A 102 13.63 -1.95 -6.70
CA ALA A 102 14.14 -3.22 -7.25
C ALA A 102 15.09 -4.02 -6.32
N PRO A 103 16.03 -3.40 -5.57
CA PRO A 103 16.87 -4.15 -4.64
C PRO A 103 16.11 -4.87 -3.52
N LEU A 104 14.93 -4.39 -3.10
CA LEU A 104 14.16 -5.02 -2.02
C LEU A 104 13.69 -6.43 -2.39
N ALA A 105 13.49 -6.74 -3.68
CA ALA A 105 13.09 -8.07 -4.13
C ALA A 105 14.09 -9.20 -3.78
N HIS A 106 15.29 -8.83 -3.36
CA HIS A 106 16.36 -9.75 -2.97
C HIS A 106 16.83 -9.53 -1.52
N ASP A 107 16.07 -8.79 -0.73
CA ASP A 107 16.44 -8.40 0.63
C ASP A 107 15.40 -8.88 1.66
N ALA A 108 15.83 -9.10 2.91
CA ALA A 108 14.96 -9.52 4.01
C ALA A 108 13.83 -8.51 4.31
N LEU A 109 14.01 -7.23 3.92
CA LEU A 109 12.94 -6.23 3.98
C LEU A 109 11.74 -6.56 3.09
N SER A 110 11.87 -7.45 2.09
CA SER A 110 10.71 -7.98 1.35
C SER A 110 9.86 -8.97 2.17
N GLU A 111 10.42 -9.50 3.25
CA GLU A 111 9.75 -10.38 4.20
C GLU A 111 9.22 -9.60 5.41
N LEU A 112 9.22 -8.26 5.35
CA LEU A 112 8.72 -7.41 6.41
C LEU A 112 7.28 -7.82 6.76
N ASP A 113 7.09 -8.22 8.01
CA ASP A 113 5.79 -8.53 8.57
C ASP A 113 5.40 -7.51 9.64
N PHE A 114 4.19 -6.99 9.55
CA PHE A 114 3.66 -6.05 10.52
C PHE A 114 2.79 -6.81 11.54
N PRO A 115 3.01 -6.64 12.85
CA PRO A 115 2.21 -7.32 13.86
C PRO A 115 0.70 -7.05 13.68
N GLY A 116 -0.11 -8.08 13.90
CA GLY A 116 -1.55 -8.10 13.58
C GLY A 116 -1.82 -9.05 12.41
N GLY A 117 -2.27 -10.27 12.73
CA GLY A 117 -2.08 -11.50 11.93
C GLY A 117 -2.96 -11.73 10.70
N ASP A 118 -3.48 -10.68 10.06
CA ASP A 118 -4.39 -10.81 8.92
C ASP A 118 -3.77 -10.38 7.58
N ARG A 119 -2.51 -9.94 7.57
CA ARG A 119 -1.78 -9.55 6.36
C ARG A 119 -1.28 -10.81 5.65
N VAL A 120 -1.61 -10.91 4.36
CA VAL A 120 -1.14 -11.97 3.47
C VAL A 120 0.23 -11.60 2.90
N ARG A 121 0.41 -10.33 2.54
CA ARG A 121 1.66 -9.83 1.95
C ARG A 121 1.83 -8.34 2.19
N ASN A 122 3.06 -7.92 2.47
CA ASN A 122 3.44 -6.51 2.51
C ASN A 122 4.32 -6.17 1.30
N LEU A 123 4.06 -5.02 0.70
CA LEU A 123 4.80 -4.48 -0.43
C LEU A 123 5.28 -3.08 -0.07
N VAL A 124 6.47 -2.71 -0.54
CA VAL A 124 7.07 -1.40 -0.26
C VAL A 124 7.41 -0.72 -1.57
N TYR A 125 6.88 0.48 -1.75
CA TYR A 125 7.08 1.31 -2.93
C TYR A 125 7.58 2.70 -2.53
N ALA A 126 8.38 3.29 -3.40
CA ALA A 126 8.66 4.71 -3.34
C ALA A 126 7.58 5.48 -4.11
N LEU A 127 7.38 6.73 -3.74
CA LEU A 127 6.57 7.72 -4.45
C LEU A 127 7.44 8.94 -4.71
N ARG A 128 7.23 9.62 -5.83
CA ARG A 128 7.91 10.88 -6.17
C ARG A 128 6.89 11.94 -6.63
N PRO A 129 6.04 12.43 -5.70
CA PRO A 129 5.07 13.46 -5.99
C PRO A 129 5.68 14.65 -6.70
N SER A 130 5.09 15.00 -7.84
CA SER A 130 5.45 16.20 -8.60
C SER A 130 4.55 17.40 -8.29
N ARG A 131 3.46 17.16 -7.54
CA ARG A 131 2.41 18.14 -7.18
C ARG A 131 2.00 17.96 -5.72
N GLY A 132 1.15 18.89 -5.26
CA GLY A 132 0.59 18.86 -3.91
C GLY A 132 1.61 19.20 -2.81
N PRO A 133 1.21 19.05 -1.53
CA PRO A 133 2.06 19.29 -0.37
C PRO A 133 3.38 18.49 -0.30
N LEU A 134 3.46 17.38 -1.03
CA LEU A 134 4.66 16.53 -1.12
C LEU A 134 5.50 16.77 -2.38
N ALA A 135 5.18 17.77 -3.20
CA ALA A 135 5.90 18.06 -4.44
C ALA A 135 7.41 18.13 -4.24
N GLY A 136 8.16 17.33 -5.00
CA GLY A 136 9.63 17.28 -4.96
C GLY A 136 10.22 16.53 -3.76
N ARG A 137 9.40 15.81 -2.98
CA ARG A 137 9.84 15.03 -1.83
C ARG A 137 9.50 13.56 -2.04
N ASP A 138 10.47 12.69 -1.76
CA ASP A 138 10.21 11.26 -1.77
C ASP A 138 9.28 10.89 -0.61
N ALA A 139 8.34 9.99 -0.88
CA ALA A 139 7.53 9.33 0.13
C ALA A 139 7.65 7.80 -0.04
N MET A 140 7.27 7.07 1.02
CA MET A 140 7.23 5.61 1.00
C MET A 140 5.80 5.15 1.24
N ALA A 141 5.34 4.21 0.41
CA ALA A 141 4.07 3.53 0.55
C ALA A 141 4.30 2.07 0.95
N PHE A 142 3.66 1.63 2.02
CA PHE A 142 3.53 0.23 2.37
C PHE A 142 2.13 -0.22 2.00
N ILE A 143 2.02 -1.23 1.13
CA ILE A 143 0.75 -1.81 0.73
C ILE A 143 0.66 -3.19 1.36
N SER A 144 -0.28 -3.37 2.27
CA SER A 144 -0.53 -4.63 2.96
C SER A 144 -1.82 -5.25 2.41
N LEU A 145 -1.68 -6.39 1.77
CA LEU A 145 -2.80 -7.17 1.24
C LEU A 145 -3.42 -7.96 2.40
N MET A 146 -4.70 -7.74 2.67
CA MET A 146 -5.40 -8.31 3.82
C MET A 146 -6.15 -9.59 3.43
N ARG A 147 -6.29 -10.54 4.36
CA ARG A 147 -6.96 -11.84 4.10
C ARG A 147 -8.45 -11.71 3.74
N ASP A 148 -9.09 -10.64 4.16
CA ASP A 148 -10.49 -10.34 3.86
C ASP A 148 -10.69 -9.67 2.48
N GLY A 149 -9.61 -9.45 1.72
CA GLY A 149 -9.64 -8.82 0.41
C GLY A 149 -9.49 -7.30 0.44
N ASP A 150 -9.43 -6.68 1.63
CA ASP A 150 -9.11 -5.26 1.78
C ASP A 150 -7.61 -5.02 1.55
N VAL A 151 -7.25 -3.74 1.41
CA VAL A 151 -5.86 -3.29 1.34
C VAL A 151 -5.61 -2.24 2.41
N GLU A 152 -4.55 -2.38 3.19
CA GLU A 152 -4.06 -1.34 4.09
C GLU A 152 -2.88 -0.61 3.45
N VAL A 153 -2.98 0.72 3.32
CA VAL A 153 -1.88 1.55 2.80
C VAL A 153 -1.32 2.42 3.92
N ARG A 154 0.00 2.39 4.11
CA ARG A 154 0.70 3.33 5.00
C ARG A 154 1.59 4.26 4.19
N ILE A 155 1.44 5.55 4.41
CA ILE A 155 2.26 6.58 3.77
C ILE A 155 3.19 7.19 4.81
N LEU A 156 4.47 7.29 4.47
CA LEU A 156 5.50 7.93 5.28
C LEU A 156 6.28 8.93 4.42
N ALA A 157 6.33 10.19 4.85
CA ALA A 157 7.20 11.20 4.25
C ALA A 157 7.71 12.20 5.29
N GLY A 158 9.00 12.52 5.22
CA GLY A 158 9.66 13.46 6.13
C GLY A 158 10.40 12.82 7.31
N SER A 159 10.74 13.62 8.32
CA SER A 159 11.63 13.23 9.43
C SER A 159 10.90 12.79 10.70
N GLY A 160 9.59 13.02 10.79
CA GLY A 160 8.76 12.71 11.96
C GLY A 160 8.80 13.77 13.07
N THR A 161 9.39 14.93 12.82
CA THR A 161 9.59 16.04 13.76
C THR A 161 8.71 17.28 13.52
N SER A 162 8.08 17.38 12.36
CA SER A 162 7.35 18.56 11.88
C SER A 162 5.88 18.20 11.62
N ASP A 163 5.07 18.20 12.68
CA ASP A 163 3.63 17.99 12.58
C ASP A 163 2.92 19.32 12.29
N CYS A 164 2.31 19.43 11.12
CA CYS A 164 1.59 20.62 10.69
C CYS A 164 0.09 20.40 10.77
N ASP A 165 -0.64 21.48 11.04
CA ASP A 165 -2.08 21.51 10.87
C ASP A 165 -2.44 21.27 9.40
N PRO A 166 -3.20 20.20 9.08
CA PRO A 166 -3.58 19.87 7.71
C PRO A 166 -4.53 20.91 7.06
N GLU A 167 -5.11 21.83 7.84
CA GLU A 167 -5.91 22.94 7.33
C GLU A 167 -5.08 24.21 7.07
N ALA A 168 -3.84 24.27 7.57
CA ALA A 168 -2.94 25.40 7.39
C ALA A 168 -2.19 25.34 6.05
N CYS A 169 -2.91 25.54 4.94
CA CYS A 169 -2.37 25.41 3.58
C CYS A 169 -1.04 26.13 3.31
N PRO A 170 -0.79 27.36 3.81
CA PRO A 170 0.52 28.00 3.63
C PRO A 170 1.67 27.23 4.28
N ALA A 171 1.45 26.57 5.42
CA ALA A 171 2.46 25.74 6.08
C ALA A 171 2.74 24.48 5.27
N LEU A 172 1.69 23.79 4.80
CA LEU A 172 1.83 22.61 3.93
C LEU A 172 2.60 22.92 2.65
N ALA A 173 2.34 24.07 2.02
CA ALA A 173 3.00 24.50 0.80
C ALA A 173 4.51 24.76 0.96
N THR A 174 5.03 24.87 2.20
CA THR A 174 6.49 24.98 2.43
C THR A 174 7.24 23.67 2.19
N GLY A 175 6.52 22.54 2.11
CA GLY A 175 7.11 21.21 1.98
C GLY A 175 7.86 20.73 3.23
N GLN A 176 7.72 21.39 4.38
CA GLN A 176 8.42 21.00 5.63
C GLN A 176 7.62 20.03 6.50
N CYS A 177 6.33 19.84 6.20
CA CYS A 177 5.42 19.04 7.01
C CYS A 177 5.67 17.54 6.82
N ASP A 178 5.59 16.78 7.89
CA ASP A 178 5.65 15.32 7.83
C ASP A 178 4.27 14.75 7.51
N PHE A 179 4.28 13.70 6.69
CA PHE A 179 3.08 12.95 6.36
C PHE A 179 3.22 11.53 6.90
N PHE A 180 2.27 11.17 7.76
CA PHE A 180 2.08 9.81 8.22
C PHE A 180 0.59 9.51 8.15
N GLY A 181 0.20 8.49 7.41
CA GLY A 181 -1.20 8.12 7.31
C GLY A 181 -1.36 6.62 7.14
N VAL A 182 -2.34 6.04 7.82
CA VAL A 182 -2.78 4.67 7.63
C VAL A 182 -4.18 4.71 7.04
N PHE A 183 -4.38 4.04 5.92
CA PHE A 183 -5.65 3.95 5.22
C PHE A 183 -6.06 2.48 5.15
N ARG A 184 -7.35 2.20 5.35
CA ARG A 184 -7.93 0.89 5.09
C ARG A 184 -8.90 1.03 3.92
N LEU A 185 -8.60 0.31 2.84
CA LEU A 185 -9.26 0.45 1.55
C LEU A 185 -10.07 -0.80 1.23
N GLY A 186 -11.34 -0.59 0.85
CA GLY A 186 -12.19 -1.62 0.27
C GLY A 186 -12.34 -1.39 -1.24
N ARG A 187 -12.84 -2.38 -1.98
CA ARG A 187 -13.18 -2.18 -3.39
C ARG A 187 -14.45 -1.34 -3.53
N GLU A 188 -14.42 -0.38 -4.46
CA GLU A 188 -15.56 0.46 -4.82
C GLU A 188 -15.64 0.61 -6.35
N GLU A 189 -16.86 0.75 -6.88
CA GLU A 189 -17.10 1.15 -8.28
C GLU A 189 -16.90 2.67 -8.45
N LEU A 190 -16.30 3.09 -9.56
CA LEU A 190 -16.02 4.49 -9.92
C LEU A 190 -17.24 5.26 -10.44
#